data_AF-A0A7X6PW20-F1
#
_entry.id   AF-A0A7X6PW20-F1
#
_cell.length_a   1.000
_cell.length_b   1.000
_cell.length_c   1.000
_cell.angle_alpha   90.00
_cell.angle_beta   90.00
_cell.angle_gamma   90.00
#
_symmetry.space_group_name_H-M   'P 1'
#
loop_
_entity.id
_entity.type
_entity.pdbx_description
1 polymer ?
#
loop_
_entity_poly.entity_id
_entity_poly.type
_entity_poly.pdbx_seq_one_letter_code
_entity_poly.pdbx_strand_id
1 'polypeptide(L)'
;IGTIYDQQGENQKAEEFYRKALAIKGDFAPAANNLAWKIAEKGGNIDEALDYARIAKGQMPDNPSVMDTLGWIYYLKGSYLNAISELQDSVELMPDNPVVNYHLGMALLKNNKPAEAEEYLKNALELDPGFKGAEEAKNALKEAGAAVKQ
;
A
#
# COMPACT_ATOMS: atom_id res chain seq x y z
N ILE A 1 -5.01 20.01 -7.62
CA ILE A 1 -4.86 19.74 -9.09
C ILE A 1 -4.29 18.36 -9.34
N GLY A 2 -3.18 17.94 -8.70
CA GLY A 2 -2.67 16.56 -8.82
C GLY A 2 -3.73 15.48 -8.55
N THR A 3 -4.44 15.59 -7.41
CA THR A 3 -5.55 14.68 -7.06
C THR A 3 -6.73 14.71 -8.04
N ILE A 4 -6.96 15.83 -8.73
CA ILE A 4 -8.04 15.95 -9.72
C ILE A 4 -7.68 15.12 -10.96
N TYR A 5 -6.43 15.21 -11.41
CA TYR A 5 -5.96 14.41 -12.53
C TYR A 5 -5.91 12.91 -12.21
N ASP A 6 -5.58 12.54 -10.97
CA ASP A 6 -5.67 11.14 -10.52
C ASP A 6 -7.10 10.60 -10.61
N GLN A 7 -8.09 11.36 -10.17
CA GLN A 7 -9.51 10.97 -10.28
C GLN A 7 -9.99 10.86 -11.73
N GLN A 8 -9.33 11.56 -12.66
CA GLN A 8 -9.61 11.50 -14.09
C GLN A 8 -8.81 10.39 -14.82
N GLY A 9 -7.98 9.63 -14.12
CA GLY A 9 -7.10 8.62 -14.71
C GLY A 9 -5.89 9.21 -15.45
N GLU A 10 -5.66 10.52 -15.36
CA GLU A 10 -4.57 11.24 -16.00
C GLU A 10 -3.27 11.13 -15.18
N ASN A 11 -2.81 9.89 -14.98
CA ASN A 11 -1.72 9.54 -14.06
C ASN A 11 -0.42 10.32 -14.30
N GLN A 12 -0.04 10.57 -15.56
CA GLN A 12 1.17 11.34 -15.88
C GLN A 12 1.07 12.81 -15.42
N LYS A 13 -0.09 13.45 -15.63
CA LYS A 13 -0.31 14.83 -15.18
C LYS A 13 -0.34 14.89 -13.67
N ALA A 14 -0.99 13.94 -13.01
CA ALA A 14 -1.03 13.88 -11.55
C ALA A 14 0.38 13.85 -10.93
N GLU A 15 1.24 12.95 -11.44
CA GLU A 15 2.64 12.87 -11.04
C GLU A 15 3.40 14.19 -11.26
N GLU A 16 3.23 14.82 -12.42
CA GLU A 16 3.85 16.12 -12.71
C GLU A 16 3.45 17.19 -11.67
N PHE A 17 2.16 17.25 -11.32
CA PHE A 17 1.67 18.20 -10.33
C PHE A 17 2.12 17.88 -8.91
N TYR A 18 2.25 16.61 -8.53
CA TYR A 18 2.82 16.24 -7.24
C TYR A 18 4.29 16.63 -7.14
N ARG A 19 5.08 16.38 -8.19
CA ARG A 19 6.48 16.83 -8.24
C ARG A 19 6.61 18.35 -8.17
N LYS A 20 5.74 19.09 -8.86
CA LYS A 20 5.68 20.56 -8.75
C LYS A 20 5.35 21.02 -7.33
N ALA A 21 4.40 20.38 -6.66
CA ALA A 21 4.06 20.71 -5.28
C ALA A 21 5.26 20.47 -4.34
N LEU A 22 5.99 19.36 -4.53
CA LEU A 22 7.18 19.02 -3.74
C LEU A 22 8.38 19.92 -4.06
N ALA A 23 8.47 20.46 -5.27
CA ALA A 23 9.47 21.49 -5.59
C ALA A 23 9.23 22.81 -4.86
N ILE A 24 7.97 23.13 -4.53
CA ILE A 24 7.59 24.31 -3.75
C ILE A 24 7.73 24.05 -2.25
N LYS A 25 7.27 22.88 -1.80
CA LYS A 25 7.31 22.45 -0.40
C LYS A 25 7.72 20.97 -0.34
N GLY A 26 9.00 20.72 -0.08
CA GLY A 26 9.61 19.38 -0.14
C GLY A 26 9.03 18.36 0.85
N ASP A 27 8.42 18.83 1.94
CA ASP A 27 7.80 18.02 2.98
C ASP A 27 6.26 18.06 2.91
N PHE A 28 5.67 18.38 1.75
CA PHE A 28 4.22 18.36 1.62
C PHE A 28 3.67 16.93 1.59
N ALA A 29 3.33 16.41 2.76
CA ALA A 29 2.98 15.01 3.00
C ALA A 29 1.93 14.43 2.02
N PRO A 30 0.80 15.10 1.73
CA PRO A 30 -0.19 14.58 0.79
C PRO A 30 0.36 14.36 -0.64
N ALA A 31 1.20 15.29 -1.13
CA ALA A 31 1.82 15.12 -2.45
C ALA A 31 2.91 14.05 -2.44
N ALA A 32 3.70 13.97 -1.36
CA ALA A 32 4.71 12.93 -1.20
C ALA A 32 4.07 11.54 -1.16
N ASN A 33 3.00 11.35 -0.39
CA ASN A 33 2.27 10.10 -0.32
C ASN A 33 1.69 9.67 -1.67
N ASN A 34 0.97 10.58 -2.33
CA ASN A 34 0.33 10.24 -3.60
C ASN A 34 1.36 9.97 -4.71
N LEU A 35 2.48 10.71 -4.73
CA LEU A 35 3.58 10.44 -5.65
C LEU A 35 4.21 9.07 -5.38
N ALA A 36 4.48 8.75 -4.11
CA ALA A 36 5.03 7.45 -3.72
C ALA A 36 4.12 6.30 -4.17
N TRP A 37 2.82 6.39 -3.89
CA TRP A 37 1.82 5.42 -4.33
C TRP A 37 1.82 5.28 -5.85
N LYS A 38 1.83 6.38 -6.60
CA LYS A 38 1.80 6.35 -8.07
C LYS A 38 3.06 5.73 -8.67
N ILE A 39 4.23 6.00 -8.10
CA ILE A 39 5.49 5.39 -8.53
C ILE A 39 5.43 3.87 -8.29
N ALA A 40 4.94 3.45 -7.12
CA ALA A 40 4.78 2.03 -6.79
C ALA A 40 3.77 1.31 -7.70
N GLU A 41 2.59 1.91 -7.89
CA GLU A 41 1.48 1.37 -8.70
C GLU A 41 1.87 1.11 -10.16
N LYS A 42 2.72 1.96 -10.75
CA LYS A 42 3.19 1.79 -12.13
C LYS A 42 4.41 0.88 -12.28
N GLY A 43 4.91 0.28 -11.19
CA GLY A 43 6.16 -0.48 -11.20
C GLY A 43 7.40 0.39 -11.48
N GLY A 44 7.38 1.65 -11.01
CA GLY A 44 8.49 2.58 -11.15
C GLY A 44 9.66 2.30 -10.21
N ASN A 45 10.50 3.32 -9.99
CA ASN A 45 11.64 3.20 -9.08
C ASN A 45 11.17 3.09 -7.62
N ILE A 46 11.26 1.89 -7.03
CA ILE A 46 10.81 1.61 -5.67
C ILE A 46 11.63 2.36 -4.61
N ASP A 47 12.91 2.64 -4.86
CA ASP A 47 13.73 3.42 -3.93
C ASP A 47 13.24 4.88 -3.88
N GLU A 48 12.92 5.47 -5.03
CA GLU A 48 12.32 6.80 -5.10
C GLU A 48 10.95 6.86 -4.41
N ALA A 49 10.10 5.84 -4.64
CA ALA A 49 8.81 5.75 -3.96
C ALA A 49 8.98 5.70 -2.43
N LEU A 50 9.95 4.94 -1.95
CA LEU A 50 10.25 4.80 -0.53
C LEU A 50 10.70 6.12 0.10
N ASP A 51 11.52 6.90 -0.59
CA ASP A 51 11.97 8.21 -0.10
C ASP A 51 10.77 9.15 0.11
N TYR A 52 9.85 9.22 -0.86
CA TYR A 52 8.64 10.03 -0.73
C TYR A 52 7.66 9.51 0.32
N ALA A 53 7.49 8.19 0.44
CA ALA A 53 6.64 7.60 1.48
C ALA A 53 7.18 7.90 2.89
N ARG A 54 8.50 7.89 3.07
CA ARG A 54 9.14 8.28 4.34
C ARG A 54 8.96 9.75 4.67
N ILE A 55 9.03 10.63 3.67
CA ILE A 55 8.70 12.06 3.85
C ILE A 55 7.26 12.19 4.34
N ALA A 56 6.32 11.50 3.71
CA ALA A 56 4.92 11.53 4.11
C ALA A 56 4.73 11.02 5.56
N LYS A 57 5.31 9.88 5.91
CA LYS A 57 5.25 9.30 7.26
C LYS A 57 5.85 10.23 8.31
N GLY A 58 6.96 10.90 8.00
CA GLY A 58 7.59 11.86 8.93
C GLY A 58 6.71 13.07 9.27
N GLN A 59 5.80 13.45 8.37
CA GLN A 59 4.91 14.61 8.55
C GLN A 59 3.51 14.22 9.05
N MET A 60 3.09 13.00 8.77
CA MET A 60 1.77 12.46 9.15
C MET A 60 1.93 11.03 9.71
N PRO A 61 2.59 10.87 10.87
CA PRO A 61 2.94 9.55 11.41
C PRO A 61 1.73 8.67 11.72
N ASP A 62 0.62 9.30 12.13
CA ASP A 62 -0.62 8.65 12.57
C ASP A 62 -1.68 8.56 11.46
N ASN A 63 -1.31 8.86 10.21
CA ASN A 63 -2.25 8.76 9.09
C ASN A 63 -2.22 7.34 8.50
N PRO A 64 -3.35 6.60 8.53
CA PRO A 64 -3.34 5.20 8.11
C PRO A 64 -3.15 5.05 6.59
N SER A 65 -3.57 6.00 5.76
CA SER A 65 -3.31 5.94 4.31
C SER A 65 -1.81 6.09 3.99
N VAL A 66 -1.08 6.84 4.81
CA VAL A 66 0.38 6.98 4.71
C VAL A 66 1.09 5.72 5.19
N MET A 67 0.61 5.13 6.29
CA MET A 67 1.08 3.82 6.76
C MET A 67 0.89 2.74 5.69
N ASP A 68 -0.30 2.67 5.09
CA ASP A 68 -0.60 1.73 4.00
C ASP A 68 0.35 1.90 2.82
N THR A 69 0.54 3.14 2.36
CA THR A 69 1.42 3.44 1.22
C THR A 69 2.87 3.02 1.52
N LEU A 70 3.39 3.39 2.69
CA LEU A 70 4.76 3.04 3.09
C LEU A 70 4.92 1.53 3.25
N GLY A 71 3.94 0.87 3.88
CA GLY A 71 3.91 -0.57 4.07
C GLY A 71 3.89 -1.34 2.74
N TRP A 72 3.05 -0.92 1.79
CA TRP A 72 2.99 -1.51 0.46
C TRP A 72 4.31 -1.33 -0.31
N ILE A 73 4.95 -0.17 -0.21
CA ILE A 73 6.26 0.06 -0.83
C ILE A 73 7.35 -0.83 -0.20
N TYR A 74 7.33 -1.02 1.11
CA TYR A 74 8.23 -1.99 1.75
C TYR A 74 7.99 -3.41 1.28
N TYR A 75 6.73 -3.80 1.06
CA TYR A 75 6.38 -5.10 0.49
C TYR A 75 6.99 -5.27 -0.92
N LEU A 76 6.80 -4.28 -1.80
CA LEU A 76 7.36 -4.30 -3.16
C LEU A 76 8.90 -4.32 -3.16
N LYS A 77 9.53 -3.70 -2.16
CA LYS A 77 10.99 -3.74 -1.95
C LYS A 77 11.49 -5.09 -1.40
N GLY A 78 10.60 -6.00 -0.99
CA GLY A 78 10.96 -7.26 -0.33
C GLY A 78 11.28 -7.12 1.16
N SER A 79 11.05 -5.94 1.75
CA SER A 79 11.26 -5.67 3.18
C SER A 79 10.00 -6.04 3.99
N TYR A 80 9.64 -7.32 3.98
CA TYR A 80 8.33 -7.79 4.47
C TYR A 80 8.08 -7.50 5.95
N LEU A 81 9.09 -7.57 6.82
CA LEU A 81 8.93 -7.24 8.24
C LEU A 81 8.56 -5.76 8.46
N ASN A 82 9.20 -4.85 7.72
CA ASN A 82 8.86 -3.42 7.77
C ASN A 82 7.46 -3.17 7.17
N ALA A 83 7.12 -3.91 6.11
CA ALA A 83 5.79 -3.84 5.51
C ALA A 83 4.71 -4.24 6.52
N ILE A 84 4.89 -5.38 7.18
CA ILE A 84 3.96 -5.88 8.21
C ILE A 84 3.79 -4.84 9.31
N SER A 85 4.86 -4.25 9.83
CA SER A 85 4.77 -3.24 10.90
C SER A 85 3.87 -2.07 10.51
N GLU A 86 4.09 -1.44 9.34
CA GLU A 86 3.28 -0.28 8.93
C GLU A 86 1.84 -0.69 8.54
N LEU A 87 1.68 -1.85 7.92
CA LEU A 87 0.37 -2.34 7.50
C LEU A 87 -0.50 -2.78 8.67
N GLN A 88 0.08 -3.32 9.74
CA GLN A 88 -0.64 -3.64 10.97
C GLN A 88 -1.22 -2.36 11.59
N ASP A 89 -0.41 -1.32 11.79
CA ASP A 89 -0.88 -0.03 12.30
C ASP A 89 -2.00 0.57 11.42
N SER A 90 -1.88 0.41 10.09
CA SER A 90 -2.90 0.86 9.15
C SER A 90 -4.22 0.09 9.28
N VAL A 91 -4.17 -1.24 9.38
CA VAL A 91 -5.36 -2.09 9.56
C VAL A 91 -6.05 -1.79 10.89
N GLU A 92 -5.31 -1.53 11.96
CA GLU A 92 -5.91 -1.17 13.26
C GLU A 92 -6.78 0.09 13.18
N LEU A 93 -6.39 1.05 12.34
CA LEU A 93 -7.10 2.31 12.14
C LEU A 93 -8.15 2.25 11.00
N MET A 94 -8.03 1.29 10.08
CA MET A 94 -8.93 1.09 8.95
C MET A 94 -9.31 -0.39 8.77
N PRO A 95 -9.93 -1.04 9.77
CA PRO A 95 -10.17 -2.47 9.76
C PRO A 95 -11.12 -2.93 8.65
N ASP A 96 -12.02 -2.05 8.22
CA ASP A 96 -13.01 -2.31 7.16
C ASP A 96 -12.51 -1.91 5.76
N ASN A 97 -11.24 -1.55 5.61
CA ASN A 97 -10.67 -1.24 4.29
C ASN A 97 -10.14 -2.52 3.62
N PRO A 98 -10.74 -2.96 2.50
CA PRO A 98 -10.34 -4.21 1.86
C PRO A 98 -8.91 -4.15 1.29
N VAL A 99 -8.46 -3.00 0.81
CA VAL A 99 -7.12 -2.83 0.21
C VAL A 99 -6.03 -2.97 1.27
N VAL A 100 -6.25 -2.40 2.46
CA VAL A 100 -5.26 -2.45 3.55
C VAL A 100 -5.15 -3.87 4.11
N ASN A 101 -6.30 -4.54 4.31
CA ASN A 101 -6.34 -5.96 4.69
C ASN A 101 -5.61 -6.83 3.65
N TYR A 102 -5.84 -6.57 2.36
CA TYR A 102 -5.15 -7.23 1.27
C TYR A 102 -3.63 -7.03 1.36
N HIS A 103 -3.15 -5.80 1.48
CA HIS A 103 -1.71 -5.51 1.58
C HIS A 103 -1.08 -6.22 2.77
N LEU A 104 -1.71 -6.20 3.95
CA LEU A 104 -1.19 -6.89 5.13
C LEU A 104 -1.14 -8.41 4.89
N GLY A 105 -2.20 -8.99 4.34
CA GLY A 105 -2.25 -10.41 3.98
C GLY A 105 -1.13 -10.82 3.02
N MET A 106 -0.83 -10.00 2.00
CA MET A 106 0.27 -10.24 1.07
C MET A 106 1.63 -10.21 1.76
N ALA A 107 1.85 -9.22 2.64
CA ALA A 107 3.11 -9.09 3.36
C ALA A 107 3.35 -10.25 4.33
N LEU A 108 2.30 -10.70 5.03
CA LEU A 108 2.33 -11.88 5.91
C LEU A 108 2.66 -13.15 5.13
N LEU A 109 2.02 -13.35 3.97
CA LEU A 109 2.27 -14.52 3.14
C LEU A 109 3.73 -14.59 2.69
N LYS A 110 4.29 -13.47 2.20
CA LYS A 110 5.71 -13.40 1.80
C LYS A 110 6.68 -13.52 2.97
N ASN A 111 6.24 -13.22 4.19
CA ASN A 111 7.01 -13.44 5.40
C ASN A 111 6.80 -14.84 6.02
N ASN A 112 6.31 -15.82 5.25
CA ASN A 112 6.07 -17.20 5.68
C ASN A 112 5.08 -17.32 6.87
N LYS A 113 4.07 -16.45 6.92
CA LYS A 113 2.97 -16.50 7.91
C LYS A 113 1.64 -16.80 7.22
N PRO A 114 1.46 -17.99 6.63
CA PRO A 114 0.30 -18.27 5.79
C PRO A 114 -1.02 -18.32 6.56
N ALA A 115 -1.03 -18.73 7.84
CA ALA A 115 -2.24 -18.74 8.65
C ALA A 115 -2.79 -17.31 8.92
N GLU A 116 -1.91 -16.39 9.32
CA GLU A 116 -2.28 -14.98 9.49
C GLU A 116 -2.68 -14.35 8.15
N ALA A 117 -1.95 -14.67 7.07
CA ALA A 117 -2.27 -14.18 5.74
C ALA A 117 -3.66 -14.60 5.26
N GLU A 118 -4.05 -15.87 5.49
CA GLU A 118 -5.36 -16.40 5.12
C GLU A 118 -6.51 -15.58 5.75
N GLU A 119 -6.37 -15.19 7.03
CA GLU A 119 -7.36 -14.37 7.74
C GLU A 119 -7.57 -13.01 7.06
N TYR A 120 -6.49 -12.24 6.86
CA TYR A 120 -6.59 -10.89 6.29
C TYR A 120 -6.99 -10.91 4.80
N LEU A 121 -6.49 -11.87 4.02
CA LEU A 121 -6.86 -12.01 2.60
C LEU A 121 -8.34 -12.40 2.44
N LYS A 122 -8.85 -13.27 3.32
CA LYS A 122 -10.26 -13.62 3.34
C LYS A 122 -11.12 -12.42 3.74
N ASN A 123 -10.74 -11.70 4.80
CA ASN A 123 -11.46 -10.50 5.24
C ASN A 123 -11.52 -9.45 4.12
N ALA A 124 -10.41 -9.18 3.43
CA ALA A 124 -10.37 -8.26 2.30
C ALA A 124 -11.41 -8.60 1.21
N LEU A 125 -11.52 -9.90 0.86
CA LEU A 125 -12.45 -10.39 -0.16
C LEU A 125 -13.91 -10.43 0.31
N GLU A 126 -14.15 -10.56 1.61
CA GLU A 126 -15.48 -10.47 2.21
C GLU A 126 -15.98 -9.02 2.27
N LEU A 127 -15.10 -8.08 2.61
CA LEU A 127 -15.38 -6.64 2.63
C LEU A 127 -15.71 -6.11 1.22
N ASP A 128 -14.92 -6.48 0.22
CA ASP A 128 -15.18 -6.15 -1.18
C ASP A 128 -14.60 -7.22 -2.12
N PRO A 129 -15.41 -7.98 -2.87
CA PRO A 129 -14.87 -8.93 -3.84
C PRO A 129 -14.25 -8.29 -5.10
N GLY A 130 -14.40 -6.97 -5.27
CA GLY A 130 -14.03 -6.20 -6.47
C GLY A 130 -13.00 -5.10 -6.23
N PHE A 131 -12.38 -5.01 -5.05
CA PHE A 131 -11.34 -4.00 -4.80
C PHE A 131 -10.14 -4.20 -5.73
N LYS A 132 -9.34 -3.15 -5.86
CA LYS A 132 -8.10 -3.20 -6.64
C LYS A 132 -7.10 -4.16 -5.99
N GLY A 133 -6.88 -5.31 -6.62
CA GLY A 133 -6.01 -6.38 -6.09
C GLY A 133 -6.79 -7.64 -5.70
N ALA A 134 -8.13 -7.66 -5.82
CA ALA A 134 -8.95 -8.80 -5.42
C ALA A 134 -8.56 -10.12 -6.12
N GLU A 135 -8.19 -10.09 -7.40
CA GLU A 135 -7.74 -11.30 -8.11
C GLU A 135 -6.40 -11.82 -7.58
N GLU A 136 -5.47 -10.92 -7.25
CA GLU A 136 -4.20 -11.28 -6.60
C GLU A 136 -4.47 -11.85 -5.20
N ALA A 137 -5.36 -11.22 -4.44
CA ALA A 137 -5.78 -11.68 -3.12
C ALA A 137 -6.40 -13.09 -3.17
N LYS A 138 -7.25 -13.39 -4.16
CA LYS A 138 -7.83 -14.74 -4.35
C LYS A 138 -6.75 -15.80 -4.61
N ASN A 139 -5.72 -15.45 -5.37
CA ASN A 139 -4.63 -16.37 -5.66
C ASN A 139 -3.74 -16.58 -4.44
N ALA A 140 -3.40 -15.50 -3.74
CA ALA A 140 -2.65 -15.54 -2.49
C ALA A 140 -3.39 -16.32 -1.40
N LEU A 141 -4.72 -16.20 -1.32
CA LEU A 141 -5.55 -16.94 -0.36
C LEU A 141 -5.49 -18.45 -0.61
N LYS A 142 -5.50 -18.88 -1.87
CA LYS A 142 -5.33 -20.30 -2.23
C LYS A 142 -3.94 -20.81 -1.84
N GLU A 143 -2.89 -20.01 -2.07
CA GLU A 143 -1.52 -20.33 -1.69
C GLU A 143 -1.39 -20.46 -0.17
N ALA A 144 -1.90 -19.49 0.58
CA ALA A 144 -1.94 -19.48 2.03
C ALA A 144 -2.65 -20.73 2.58
N GLY A 145 -3.88 -21.00 2.13
CA GLY A 145 -4.65 -22.17 2.58
C GLY A 145 -4.05 -23.52 2.18
N ALA A 146 -3.24 -23.58 1.12
CA ALA A 146 -2.48 -24.79 0.76
C ALA A 146 -1.26 -24.99 1.68
N ALA A 147 -0.60 -23.90 2.08
CA ALA A 147 0.54 -23.94 2.99
C ALA A 147 0.16 -24.25 4.44
N VAL A 148 -1.03 -23.85 4.90
CA VAL A 148 -1.55 -24.17 6.25
C VAL A 148 -1.90 -25.65 6.42
N LYS A 149 -2.25 -26.35 5.32
CA LYS A 149 -2.70 -27.75 5.35
C LYS A 149 -1.56 -28.78 5.30
N GLN A 150 -0.31 -28.33 5.15
CA GLN A 150 0.89 -29.18 5.12
C GLN A 150 1.50 -29.27 6.51
#